data_AF-A0A0T7G3J2-F1
#
_entry.id   AF-A0A0T7G3J2-F1
#
_cell.length_a   1.000
_cell.length_b   1.000
_cell.length_c   1.000
_cell.angle_alpha   90.00
_cell.angle_beta   90.00
_cell.angle_gamma   90.00
#
_symmetry.space_group_name_H-M   'P 1'
#
loop_
_entity.id
_entity.type
_entity.pdbx_description
1 polymer ?
#
loop_
_entity_poly.entity_id
_entity_poly.type
_entity_poly.pdbx_seq_one_letter_code
_entity_poly.pdbx_strand_id
1 'polypeptide(L)'
;RKAFYEYHAALMEPWDGPAAVAFTDGRQIGATLDRNGLRPARYMVTDDDRIIMASEAGVLPVPEERIVKKWRLQPGKMLLIDMEKGQIISDEELKSELATKHPYGKWLDKTQLILEDLKPVEPRALRRDVSLLDRQQAFGYTSEDTKILMSPMATTGQEAVGSMGTDTPISAMSEKSKLLYTYFKQNFAQVTNPPIDPIREELVMSLVSFIGPRPNILDHEGAANAKRLEVRQPILTNGDLEKIRSIGHTEDRFDTKTLDFTYDIERGAEGMPEMLDRLCERAEAAVKGGYNIIVLSDRQIGPDRIAIPALLATAAVHHHLIRKGLRTSVGLVVESGEPREIHHFCCLAGYGAEAINPYLAFDTLTDMHMRGEFPKEVDSSEIVYRYIKAVGKGILKVMSKMGISTYQSYCGAQIFDAIGLSSGLVEKYFFGTASNIEGVGLEEIAQETVSRHHAAFGKDPVLASTLDIGGEYAYRM
;
A
#
# COMPACT_ATOMS: atom_id res chain seq x y z
N ARG A 1 -27.37 -2.78 3.09
CA ARG A 1 -26.30 -3.72 2.66
C ARG A 1 -24.98 -3.02 2.35
N LYS A 2 -24.91 -2.08 1.39
CA LYS A 2 -23.68 -1.33 1.09
C LYS A 2 -23.02 -0.72 2.34
N ALA A 3 -23.79 0.06 3.12
CA ALA A 3 -23.34 0.65 4.38
C ALA A 3 -22.83 -0.37 5.43
N PHE A 4 -23.35 -1.60 5.44
CA PHE A 4 -22.86 -2.65 6.33
C PHE A 4 -21.42 -3.04 5.96
N TYR A 5 -21.16 -3.27 4.68
CA TYR A 5 -19.82 -3.66 4.21
C TYR A 5 -18.82 -2.51 4.31
N GLU A 6 -19.22 -1.29 3.98
CA GLU A 6 -18.36 -0.09 4.14
C GLU A 6 -17.95 0.11 5.60
N TYR A 7 -18.88 -0.05 6.54
CA TYR A 7 -18.58 0.03 7.97
C TYR A 7 -17.56 -1.04 8.41
N HIS A 8 -17.73 -2.29 7.96
CA HIS A 8 -16.85 -3.39 8.34
C HIS A 8 -15.49 -3.37 7.64
N ALA A 9 -15.40 -2.87 6.41
CA ALA A 9 -14.12 -2.71 5.70
C ALA A 9 -13.13 -1.86 6.50
N ALA A 10 -13.63 -0.81 7.16
CA ALA A 10 -12.81 0.04 8.01
C ALA A 10 -12.50 -0.57 9.40
N LEU A 11 -13.13 -1.69 9.78
CA LEU A 11 -12.84 -2.40 11.04
C LEU A 11 -11.73 -3.46 10.86
N MET A 12 -11.83 -4.23 9.79
CA MET A 12 -10.97 -5.38 9.53
C MET A 12 -10.68 -5.49 8.04
N GLU A 13 -9.41 -5.65 7.69
CA GLU A 13 -9.02 -5.96 6.32
C GLU A 13 -9.54 -7.34 5.89
N PRO A 14 -9.85 -7.53 4.60
CA PRO A 14 -10.19 -8.85 4.09
C PRO A 14 -9.05 -9.85 4.26
N TRP A 15 -9.38 -11.06 4.69
CA TRP A 15 -8.48 -12.21 4.66
C TRP A 15 -8.62 -12.88 3.29
N ASP A 16 -7.87 -12.36 2.32
CA ASP A 16 -7.96 -12.77 0.91
C ASP A 16 -7.28 -14.14 0.66
N GLY A 17 -7.73 -14.80 -0.40
CA GLY A 17 -7.20 -16.07 -0.88
C GLY A 17 -8.30 -17.09 -1.20
N PRO A 18 -8.00 -18.18 -1.94
CA PRO A 18 -8.98 -19.21 -2.25
C PRO A 18 -9.49 -19.93 -1.00
N ALA A 19 -10.78 -19.78 -0.67
CA ALA A 19 -11.35 -20.36 0.54
C ALA A 19 -12.75 -20.93 0.31
N ALA A 20 -12.97 -22.14 0.81
CA ALA A 20 -14.29 -22.69 1.07
C ALA A 20 -14.32 -23.07 2.55
N VAL A 21 -15.12 -22.33 3.33
CA VAL A 21 -15.14 -22.45 4.79
C VAL A 21 -16.46 -23.06 5.20
N ALA A 22 -16.41 -24.16 5.94
CA ALA A 22 -17.53 -24.69 6.71
C ALA A 22 -17.29 -24.33 8.18
N PHE A 23 -18.32 -23.86 8.88
CA PHE A 23 -18.21 -23.37 10.25
C PHE A 23 -19.47 -23.67 11.07
N THR A 24 -19.33 -23.63 12.38
CA THR A 24 -20.45 -23.73 13.33
C THR A 24 -20.11 -23.03 14.62
N ASP A 25 -21.10 -22.42 15.27
CA ASP A 25 -21.03 -21.90 16.64
C ASP A 25 -21.72 -22.82 17.66
N GLY A 26 -22.11 -24.03 17.24
CA GLY A 26 -22.87 -24.99 18.04
C GLY A 26 -24.40 -24.84 17.95
N ARG A 27 -24.91 -23.73 17.39
CA ARG A 27 -26.35 -23.49 17.14
C ARG A 27 -26.67 -23.43 15.66
N GLN A 28 -25.79 -22.81 14.89
CA GLN A 28 -25.91 -22.67 13.46
C GLN A 28 -24.76 -23.40 12.77
N ILE A 29 -25.03 -23.95 11.60
CA ILE A 29 -24.03 -24.56 10.72
C ILE A 29 -24.03 -23.76 9.43
N GLY A 30 -22.86 -23.27 9.02
CA GLY A 30 -22.72 -22.42 7.87
C GLY A 30 -21.62 -22.84 6.93
N ALA A 31 -21.73 -22.37 5.70
CA ALA A 31 -20.66 -22.43 4.72
C ALA A 31 -20.62 -21.17 3.87
N THR A 32 -19.41 -20.71 3.57
CA THR A 32 -19.16 -19.55 2.70
C THR A 32 -17.96 -19.79 1.79
N LEU A 33 -17.89 -19.04 0.70
CA LEU A 33 -16.73 -18.99 -0.18
C LEU A 33 -16.00 -17.65 -0.01
N ASP A 34 -14.75 -17.64 -0.46
CA ASP A 34 -14.05 -16.38 -0.70
C ASP A 34 -14.81 -15.49 -1.70
N ARG A 35 -14.41 -14.23 -1.75
CA ARG A 35 -15.06 -13.19 -2.56
C ARG A 35 -15.10 -13.49 -4.06
N ASN A 36 -14.15 -14.29 -4.56
CA ASN A 36 -14.00 -14.64 -5.96
C ASN A 36 -14.56 -16.06 -6.23
N GLY A 37 -14.88 -16.82 -5.19
CA GLY A 37 -15.37 -18.20 -5.26
C GLY A 37 -14.37 -19.14 -5.93
N LEU A 38 -13.10 -19.04 -5.55
CA LEU A 38 -11.99 -19.77 -6.15
C LEU A 38 -11.95 -21.25 -5.73
N ARG A 39 -12.75 -21.65 -4.73
CA ARG A 39 -12.92 -23.04 -4.31
C ARG A 39 -14.33 -23.55 -4.60
N PRO A 40 -14.48 -24.80 -5.08
CA PRO A 40 -15.79 -25.37 -5.29
C PRO A 40 -16.43 -25.77 -3.95
N ALA A 41 -17.71 -25.48 -3.81
CA ALA A 41 -18.55 -26.04 -2.74
C ALA A 41 -19.94 -26.34 -3.32
N ARG A 42 -20.36 -27.60 -3.19
CA ARG A 42 -21.65 -28.10 -3.68
C ARG A 42 -22.41 -28.70 -2.53
N TYR A 43 -23.72 -28.50 -2.51
CA TYR A 43 -24.58 -29.10 -1.51
C TYR A 43 -25.83 -29.71 -2.13
N MET A 44 -26.37 -30.73 -1.47
CA MET A 44 -27.68 -31.29 -1.78
C MET A 44 -28.53 -31.35 -0.51
N VAL A 45 -29.85 -31.26 -0.70
CA VAL A 45 -30.86 -31.39 0.34
C VAL A 45 -31.72 -32.60 0.01
N THR A 46 -31.91 -33.49 0.97
CA THR A 46 -32.75 -34.68 0.83
C THR A 46 -34.16 -34.46 1.40
N ASP A 47 -35.07 -35.36 1.10
CA ASP A 47 -36.46 -35.39 1.60
C ASP A 47 -36.57 -35.72 3.10
N ASP A 48 -35.52 -36.28 3.70
CA ASP A 48 -35.37 -36.50 5.14
C ASP A 48 -34.57 -35.39 5.86
N ASP A 49 -34.59 -34.17 5.31
CA ASP A 49 -34.00 -32.94 5.85
C ASP A 49 -32.47 -33.00 6.10
N ARG A 50 -31.75 -33.89 5.41
CA ARG A 50 -30.27 -33.90 5.47
C ARG A 50 -29.70 -32.94 4.44
N ILE A 51 -28.67 -32.23 4.86
CA ILE A 51 -27.89 -31.36 4.00
C ILE A 51 -26.47 -31.92 3.93
N ILE A 52 -26.06 -32.29 2.71
CA ILE A 52 -24.73 -32.83 2.45
C ILE A 52 -23.99 -31.82 1.61
N MET A 53 -22.94 -31.22 2.17
CA MET A 53 -22.03 -30.31 1.45
C MET A 53 -20.64 -30.93 1.35
N ALA A 54 -20.05 -30.83 0.16
CA ALA A 54 -18.66 -31.19 -0.08
C ALA A 54 -18.06 -30.34 -1.20
N SER A 55 -16.74 -30.42 -1.38
CA SER A 55 -16.03 -29.75 -2.46
C SER A 55 -16.48 -30.25 -3.84
N GLU A 56 -16.90 -31.51 -3.91
CA GLU A 56 -17.37 -32.17 -5.14
C GLU A 56 -18.78 -32.75 -4.96
N ALA A 57 -19.46 -32.99 -6.07
CA ALA A 57 -20.74 -33.70 -6.05
C ALA A 57 -20.49 -35.21 -6.17
N GLY A 58 -21.26 -36.03 -5.45
CA GLY A 58 -21.15 -37.50 -5.52
C GLY A 58 -20.21 -38.13 -4.51
N VAL A 59 -19.77 -37.38 -3.49
CA VAL A 59 -18.89 -37.90 -2.42
C VAL A 59 -19.59 -38.97 -1.56
N LEU A 60 -20.91 -38.86 -1.39
CA LEU A 60 -21.72 -39.85 -0.68
C LEU A 60 -22.81 -40.42 -1.61
N PRO A 61 -23.11 -41.72 -1.51
CA PRO A 61 -24.19 -42.33 -2.27
C PRO A 61 -25.54 -41.90 -1.69
N VAL A 62 -26.31 -41.13 -2.46
CA VAL A 62 -27.68 -40.70 -2.13
C VAL A 62 -28.60 -41.08 -3.30
N PRO A 63 -29.70 -41.84 -3.07
CA PRO A 63 -30.66 -42.15 -4.13
C PRO A 63 -31.25 -40.89 -4.74
N GLU A 64 -31.31 -40.80 -6.07
CA GLU A 64 -31.71 -39.59 -6.78
C GLU A 64 -33.16 -39.19 -6.46
N GLU A 65 -34.05 -40.17 -6.24
CA GLU A 65 -35.44 -39.93 -5.87
C GLU A 65 -35.62 -39.23 -4.51
N ARG A 66 -34.60 -39.26 -3.63
CA ARG A 66 -34.63 -38.58 -2.33
C ARG A 66 -34.11 -37.16 -2.38
N ILE A 67 -33.52 -36.72 -3.49
CA ILE A 67 -32.86 -35.43 -3.57
C ILE A 67 -33.88 -34.35 -3.95
N VAL A 68 -34.18 -33.46 -3.01
CA VAL A 68 -35.09 -32.32 -3.20
C VAL A 68 -34.39 -31.19 -3.96
N LYS A 69 -33.09 -30.97 -3.68
CA LYS A 69 -32.33 -29.88 -4.29
C LYS A 69 -30.85 -30.25 -4.44
N LYS A 70 -30.27 -29.88 -5.58
CA LYS A 70 -28.81 -29.83 -5.80
C LYS A 70 -28.42 -28.40 -6.12
N TRP A 71 -27.36 -27.90 -5.50
CA TRP A 71 -26.90 -26.53 -5.74
C TRP A 71 -25.40 -26.38 -5.53
N ARG A 72 -24.88 -25.21 -5.90
CA ARG A 72 -23.49 -24.80 -5.66
C ARG A 72 -23.44 -23.47 -4.93
N LEU A 73 -22.50 -23.32 -4.01
CA LEU A 73 -22.25 -22.05 -3.35
C LEU A 73 -21.63 -21.08 -4.38
N GLN A 74 -22.07 -19.81 -4.35
CA GLN A 74 -21.62 -18.78 -5.29
C GLN A 74 -20.74 -17.77 -4.54
N PRO A 75 -19.82 -17.07 -5.24
CA PRO A 75 -19.02 -16.01 -4.65
C PRO A 75 -19.88 -15.02 -3.85
N GLY A 76 -19.48 -14.75 -2.62
CA GLY A 76 -20.18 -13.84 -1.72
C GLY A 76 -21.53 -14.33 -1.18
N LYS A 77 -22.01 -15.54 -1.50
CA LYS A 77 -23.21 -16.12 -0.88
C LYS A 77 -22.87 -17.06 0.27
N MET A 78 -23.79 -17.15 1.23
CA MET A 78 -23.67 -18.05 2.37
C MET A 78 -24.78 -19.11 2.36
N LEU A 79 -24.43 -20.33 2.77
CA LEU A 79 -25.39 -21.34 3.21
C LEU A 79 -25.40 -21.29 4.74
N LEU A 80 -26.55 -21.06 5.36
CA LEU A 80 -26.68 -21.06 6.82
C LEU A 80 -27.88 -21.91 7.22
N ILE A 81 -27.67 -22.81 8.17
CA ILE A 81 -28.66 -23.72 8.73
C ILE A 81 -28.79 -23.37 10.20
N ASP A 82 -30.01 -23.04 10.63
CA ASP A 82 -30.30 -22.74 12.02
C ASP A 82 -30.95 -23.96 12.67
N MET A 83 -30.23 -24.59 13.60
CA MET A 83 -30.69 -25.83 14.24
C MET A 83 -31.81 -25.58 15.26
N GLU A 84 -31.96 -24.35 15.78
CA GLU A 84 -33.02 -24.00 16.71
C GLU A 84 -34.33 -23.71 15.96
N LYS A 85 -34.24 -23.04 14.79
CA LYS A 85 -35.39 -22.79 13.92
C LYS A 85 -35.74 -23.97 13.00
N GLY A 86 -34.82 -24.92 12.83
CA GLY A 86 -35.01 -26.09 11.96
C GLY A 86 -35.13 -25.76 10.47
N GLN A 87 -34.47 -24.69 10.00
CA GLN A 87 -34.58 -24.26 8.61
C GLN A 87 -33.25 -23.75 8.02
N ILE A 88 -33.16 -23.79 6.69
CA ILE A 88 -32.10 -23.13 5.93
C ILE A 88 -32.45 -21.65 5.82
N ILE A 89 -31.61 -20.78 6.38
CA ILE A 89 -31.75 -19.33 6.24
C ILE A 89 -31.22 -18.92 4.87
N SER A 90 -32.03 -18.17 4.12
CA SER A 90 -31.60 -17.67 2.81
C SER A 90 -30.52 -16.59 2.96
N ASP A 91 -29.60 -16.51 1.99
CA ASP A 91 -28.55 -15.47 1.95
C ASP A 91 -29.15 -14.05 2.00
N GLU A 92 -30.32 -13.87 1.38
CA GLU A 92 -31.02 -12.59 1.34
C GLU A 92 -31.55 -12.18 2.72
N GLU A 93 -32.22 -13.10 3.39
CA GLU A 93 -32.75 -12.92 4.75
C GLU A 93 -31.61 -12.64 5.73
N LEU A 94 -30.59 -13.49 5.74
CA LEU A 94 -29.43 -13.36 6.63
C LEU A 94 -28.74 -12.00 6.48
N LYS A 95 -28.42 -11.60 5.25
CA LYS A 95 -27.76 -10.31 5.00
C LYS A 95 -28.67 -9.12 5.26
N SER A 96 -29.99 -9.28 5.10
CA SER A 96 -30.95 -8.23 5.42
C SER A 96 -31.00 -8.01 6.93
N GLU A 97 -31.09 -9.09 7.71
CA GLU A 97 -31.06 -9.06 9.17
C GLU A 97 -29.77 -8.41 9.69
N LEU A 98 -28.60 -8.88 9.23
CA LEU A 98 -27.30 -8.33 9.64
C LEU A 98 -27.13 -6.85 9.26
N ALA A 99 -27.58 -6.47 8.06
CA ALA A 99 -27.46 -5.09 7.58
C ALA A 99 -28.46 -4.13 8.24
N THR A 100 -29.51 -4.62 8.89
CA THR A 100 -30.52 -3.81 9.60
C THR A 100 -30.36 -3.83 11.11
N LYS A 101 -29.49 -4.71 11.65
CA LYS A 101 -29.17 -4.82 13.09
C LYS A 101 -28.75 -3.49 13.73
N HIS A 102 -28.02 -2.65 12.99
CA HIS A 102 -27.56 -1.34 13.42
C HIS A 102 -27.77 -0.30 12.32
N PRO A 103 -27.87 1.00 12.66
CA PRO A 103 -28.07 2.08 11.68
C PRO A 103 -26.74 2.46 10.99
N TYR A 104 -26.09 1.51 10.30
CA TYR A 104 -24.74 1.68 9.73
C TYR A 104 -24.60 2.91 8.83
N GLY A 105 -25.63 3.25 8.05
CA GLY A 105 -25.59 4.47 7.22
C GLY A 105 -25.40 5.73 8.05
N LYS A 106 -26.15 5.88 9.15
CA LYS A 106 -26.01 7.02 10.08
C LYS A 106 -24.65 7.03 10.78
N TRP A 107 -24.08 5.86 11.04
CA TRP A 107 -22.74 5.76 11.64
C TRP A 107 -21.66 6.20 10.66
N LEU A 108 -21.76 5.79 9.39
CA LEU A 108 -20.84 6.23 8.34
C LEU A 108 -20.95 7.74 8.12
N ASP A 109 -22.17 8.29 7.96
CA ASP A 109 -22.38 9.73 7.77
C ASP A 109 -21.76 10.60 8.88
N LYS A 110 -21.62 10.04 10.10
CA LYS A 110 -21.04 10.73 11.26
C LYS A 110 -19.53 10.53 11.40
N THR A 111 -18.99 9.39 10.96
CA THR A 111 -17.62 8.97 11.28
C THR A 111 -16.67 8.95 10.09
N GLN A 112 -17.18 8.79 8.87
CA GLN A 112 -16.38 8.68 7.66
C GLN A 112 -16.04 10.06 7.13
N LEU A 113 -14.75 10.37 7.06
CA LEU A 113 -14.22 11.57 6.44
C LEU A 113 -13.53 11.15 5.14
N ILE A 114 -14.06 11.60 4.01
CA ILE A 114 -13.48 11.33 2.69
C ILE A 114 -12.54 12.50 2.36
N LEU A 115 -11.25 12.22 2.18
CA LEU A 115 -10.22 13.26 2.00
C LEU A 115 -10.50 14.17 0.79
N GLU A 116 -11.03 13.60 -0.29
CA GLU A 116 -11.36 14.34 -1.52
C GLU A 116 -12.48 15.37 -1.30
N ASP A 117 -13.38 15.12 -0.36
CA ASP A 117 -14.54 15.97 -0.06
C ASP A 117 -14.19 17.09 0.96
N LEU A 118 -13.02 17.01 1.61
CA LEU A 118 -12.52 18.07 2.48
C LEU A 118 -12.14 19.31 1.67
N LYS A 119 -12.27 20.48 2.31
CA LYS A 119 -11.95 21.78 1.69
C LYS A 119 -10.51 21.76 1.12
N PRO A 120 -10.30 22.29 -0.10
CA PRO A 120 -8.97 22.35 -0.67
C PRO A 120 -8.06 23.24 0.19
N VAL A 121 -6.82 22.79 0.36
CA VAL A 121 -5.78 23.51 1.08
C VAL A 121 -4.62 23.71 0.12
N GLU A 122 -4.09 24.93 0.09
CA GLU A 122 -2.96 25.27 -0.76
C GLU A 122 -1.73 24.44 -0.37
N PRO A 123 -1.03 23.82 -1.34
CA PRO A 123 0.18 23.06 -1.06
C PRO A 123 1.27 23.94 -0.45
N ARG A 124 2.02 23.42 0.50
CA ARG A 124 3.22 24.12 0.99
C ARG A 124 4.26 24.21 -0.12
N ALA A 125 4.80 25.40 -0.31
CA ALA A 125 5.96 25.59 -1.17
C ALA A 125 7.16 24.76 -0.67
N LEU A 126 7.96 24.27 -1.60
CA LEU A 126 9.25 23.65 -1.29
C LEU A 126 10.26 24.71 -0.84
N ARG A 127 11.36 24.26 -0.22
CA ARG A 127 12.57 25.07 0.00
C ARG A 127 12.96 25.72 -1.35
N ARG A 128 13.30 27.00 -1.37
CA ARG A 128 13.64 27.72 -2.62
C ARG A 128 15.13 27.72 -2.93
N ASP A 129 15.93 27.35 -1.96
CA ASP A 129 17.39 27.33 -1.99
C ASP A 129 17.97 26.03 -2.54
N VAL A 130 17.13 25.04 -2.85
CA VAL A 130 17.53 23.79 -3.50
C VAL A 130 16.80 23.68 -4.83
N SER A 131 17.54 23.49 -5.92
CA SER A 131 16.95 23.37 -7.26
C SER A 131 16.21 22.04 -7.42
N LEU A 132 15.33 21.96 -8.42
CA LEU A 132 14.64 20.70 -8.75
C LEU A 132 15.65 19.61 -9.17
N LEU A 133 16.66 19.99 -9.96
CA LEU A 133 17.68 19.09 -10.46
C LEU A 133 18.51 18.49 -9.31
N ASP A 134 18.94 19.30 -8.35
CA ASP A 134 19.74 18.81 -7.21
C ASP A 134 18.94 17.81 -6.36
N ARG A 135 17.63 18.06 -6.17
CA ARG A 135 16.74 17.11 -5.48
C ARG A 135 16.62 15.80 -6.24
N GLN A 136 16.35 15.89 -7.54
CA GLN A 136 16.23 14.71 -8.41
C GLN A 136 17.52 13.86 -8.32
N GLN A 137 18.69 14.48 -8.41
CA GLN A 137 19.96 13.78 -8.27
C GLN A 137 20.17 13.18 -6.88
N ALA A 138 19.82 13.91 -5.82
CA ALA A 138 19.96 13.43 -4.45
C ALA A 138 19.10 12.19 -4.17
N PHE A 139 17.93 12.07 -4.82
CA PHE A 139 17.06 10.89 -4.78
C PHE A 139 17.35 9.87 -5.90
N GLY A 140 18.41 10.08 -6.68
CA GLY A 140 18.90 9.15 -7.70
C GLY A 140 18.03 9.07 -8.95
N TYR A 141 17.29 10.11 -9.31
CA TYR A 141 16.56 10.18 -10.57
C TYR A 141 17.54 10.17 -11.73
N THR A 142 17.21 9.39 -12.76
CA THR A 142 17.95 9.35 -14.00
C THR A 142 17.13 9.89 -15.17
N SER A 143 17.80 10.15 -16.28
CA SER A 143 17.15 10.47 -17.56
C SER A 143 16.30 9.32 -18.08
N GLU A 144 16.65 8.06 -17.76
CA GLU A 144 15.81 6.90 -18.10
C GLU A 144 14.52 6.89 -17.28
N ASP A 145 14.58 7.21 -15.99
CA ASP A 145 13.39 7.28 -15.14
C ASP A 145 12.38 8.30 -15.70
N THR A 146 12.84 9.49 -16.06
CA THR A 146 11.96 10.55 -16.56
C THR A 146 11.41 10.23 -17.96
N LYS A 147 12.28 9.83 -18.89
CA LYS A 147 11.90 9.64 -20.31
C LYS A 147 11.22 8.30 -20.59
N ILE A 148 11.73 7.20 -20.01
CA ILE A 148 11.25 5.85 -20.30
C ILE A 148 10.08 5.50 -19.38
N LEU A 149 10.14 5.82 -18.09
CA LEU A 149 9.13 5.36 -17.12
C LEU A 149 8.04 6.40 -16.87
N MET A 150 8.41 7.60 -16.44
CA MET A 150 7.45 8.61 -15.98
C MET A 150 6.68 9.24 -17.13
N SER A 151 7.32 9.46 -18.28
CA SER A 151 6.68 10.11 -19.42
C SER A 151 5.45 9.34 -19.97
N PRO A 152 5.50 8.01 -20.17
CA PRO A 152 4.31 7.22 -20.53
C PRO A 152 3.20 7.32 -19.49
N MET A 153 3.52 7.31 -18.19
CA MET A 153 2.53 7.40 -17.11
C MET A 153 1.76 8.71 -17.15
N ALA A 154 2.43 9.83 -17.42
CA ALA A 154 1.78 11.13 -17.58
C ALA A 154 1.02 11.25 -18.93
N THR A 155 1.49 10.59 -19.99
CA THR A 155 0.88 10.70 -21.31
C THR A 155 -0.35 9.81 -21.47
N THR A 156 -0.25 8.51 -21.20
CA THR A 156 -1.31 7.53 -21.47
C THR A 156 -2.07 7.12 -20.21
N GLY A 157 -1.58 7.48 -19.03
CA GLY A 157 -2.12 6.97 -17.76
C GLY A 157 -1.88 5.47 -17.57
N GLN A 158 -0.83 4.93 -18.21
CA GLN A 158 -0.39 3.54 -18.11
C GLN A 158 1.12 3.50 -17.88
N GLU A 159 1.60 2.42 -17.26
CA GLU A 159 3.02 2.20 -17.08
C GLU A 159 3.76 2.01 -18.41
N ALA A 160 5.08 2.22 -18.38
CA ALA A 160 5.93 1.93 -19.52
C ALA A 160 5.98 0.42 -19.81
N VAL A 161 5.92 0.07 -21.10
CA VAL A 161 6.09 -1.31 -21.58
C VAL A 161 7.45 -1.44 -22.24
N GLY A 162 8.21 -2.44 -21.83
CA GLY A 162 9.51 -2.82 -22.41
C GLY A 162 9.54 -4.27 -22.89
N SER A 163 10.69 -4.71 -23.37
CA SER A 163 10.95 -6.10 -23.79
C SER A 163 12.37 -6.52 -23.41
N MET A 164 12.71 -7.80 -23.65
CA MET A 164 13.94 -8.47 -23.22
C MET A 164 14.03 -8.70 -21.70
N GLY A 165 15.02 -9.51 -21.29
CA GLY A 165 15.30 -9.78 -19.88
C GLY A 165 16.18 -8.70 -19.25
N THR A 166 16.17 -8.63 -17.91
CA THR A 166 17.08 -7.79 -17.14
C THR A 166 18.48 -8.41 -17.15
N ASP A 167 19.42 -7.78 -17.87
CA ASP A 167 20.83 -8.21 -17.96
C ASP A 167 21.76 -7.35 -17.06
N THR A 168 21.18 -6.56 -16.16
CA THR A 168 21.94 -5.82 -15.15
C THR A 168 22.31 -6.73 -13.97
N PRO A 169 23.46 -6.52 -13.30
CA PRO A 169 23.79 -7.23 -12.07
C PRO A 169 22.70 -7.09 -11.00
N ILE A 170 22.58 -8.08 -10.12
CA ILE A 170 21.78 -7.92 -8.89
C ILE A 170 22.32 -6.74 -8.09
N SER A 171 21.46 -6.05 -7.32
CA SER A 171 21.82 -4.78 -6.68
C SER A 171 23.09 -4.86 -5.83
N ALA A 172 23.23 -5.94 -5.03
CA ALA A 172 24.40 -6.17 -4.20
C ALA A 172 25.73 -6.40 -4.97
N MET A 173 25.67 -6.69 -6.28
CA MET A 173 26.84 -6.88 -7.14
C MET A 173 27.06 -5.72 -8.12
N SER A 174 26.26 -4.65 -8.02
CA SER A 174 26.41 -3.52 -8.93
C SER A 174 27.56 -2.61 -8.51
N GLU A 175 28.30 -2.11 -9.49
CA GLU A 175 29.30 -1.07 -9.27
C GLU A 175 28.66 0.32 -9.10
N LYS A 176 27.36 0.46 -9.44
CA LYS A 176 26.59 1.70 -9.28
C LYS A 176 25.78 1.65 -7.99
N SER A 177 25.66 2.80 -7.33
CA SER A 177 24.82 2.99 -6.14
C SER A 177 23.34 2.74 -6.45
N LYS A 178 22.71 1.82 -5.73
CA LYS A 178 21.33 1.36 -5.97
C LYS A 178 20.36 1.91 -4.94
N LEU A 179 19.11 2.08 -5.34
CA LEU A 179 18.04 2.37 -4.40
C LEU A 179 17.64 1.11 -3.64
N LEU A 180 17.26 1.29 -2.38
CA LEU A 180 16.91 0.18 -1.48
C LEU A 180 15.77 -0.68 -2.02
N TYR A 181 14.82 -0.08 -2.75
CA TYR A 181 13.73 -0.80 -3.41
C TYR A 181 14.22 -1.97 -4.27
N THR A 182 15.35 -1.82 -4.96
CA THR A 182 15.82 -2.80 -5.94
C THR A 182 16.26 -4.14 -5.33
N TYR A 183 16.53 -4.17 -4.02
CA TYR A 183 16.87 -5.37 -3.26
C TYR A 183 15.65 -6.24 -2.96
N PHE A 184 14.43 -5.69 -3.05
CA PHE A 184 13.19 -6.42 -2.80
C PHE A 184 12.61 -6.92 -4.12
N LYS A 185 12.31 -8.22 -4.20
CA LYS A 185 11.67 -8.83 -5.36
C LYS A 185 10.23 -9.15 -5.04
N GLN A 186 9.32 -8.76 -5.93
CA GLN A 186 7.88 -8.99 -5.74
C GLN A 186 7.57 -10.48 -5.73
N ASN A 187 6.90 -10.95 -4.69
CA ASN A 187 6.42 -12.32 -4.65
C ASN A 187 5.20 -12.45 -5.56
N PHE A 188 5.04 -13.63 -6.15
CA PHE A 188 3.91 -13.96 -7.01
C PHE A 188 3.47 -15.39 -6.77
N ALA A 189 2.17 -15.62 -6.91
CA ALA A 189 1.60 -16.93 -6.66
C ALA A 189 1.89 -17.86 -7.84
N GLN A 190 2.32 -19.08 -7.52
CA GLN A 190 2.46 -20.16 -8.48
C GLN A 190 1.81 -21.41 -7.90
N VAL A 191 0.85 -22.00 -8.62
CA VAL A 191 0.15 -23.24 -8.27
C VAL A 191 -0.76 -23.17 -7.02
N THR A 192 -0.27 -22.67 -5.88
CA THR A 192 -0.95 -22.70 -4.58
C THR A 192 -2.25 -21.89 -4.56
N ASN A 193 -2.23 -20.72 -5.18
CA ASN A 193 -3.34 -19.81 -5.36
C ASN A 193 -3.23 -19.14 -6.74
N PRO A 194 -4.35 -18.87 -7.42
CA PRO A 194 -4.32 -18.21 -8.72
C PRO A 194 -4.12 -16.70 -8.55
N PRO A 195 -3.36 -16.04 -9.44
CA PRO A 195 -3.40 -14.60 -9.57
C PRO A 195 -4.76 -14.13 -10.09
N ILE A 196 -5.07 -12.84 -9.88
CA ILE A 196 -6.29 -12.19 -10.38
C ILE A 196 -5.96 -11.40 -11.65
N ASP A 197 -6.92 -11.27 -12.57
CA ASP A 197 -6.80 -10.38 -13.73
C ASP A 197 -7.16 -8.93 -13.33
N PRO A 198 -6.18 -8.02 -13.21
CA PRO A 198 -6.41 -6.66 -12.70
C PRO A 198 -7.18 -5.76 -13.68
N ILE A 199 -7.45 -6.23 -14.89
CA ILE A 199 -8.18 -5.49 -15.94
C ILE A 199 -9.59 -6.04 -16.08
N ARG A 200 -9.74 -7.37 -16.24
CA ARG A 200 -11.05 -8.00 -16.45
C ARG A 200 -11.84 -8.19 -15.16
N GLU A 201 -11.13 -8.36 -14.04
CA GLU A 201 -11.70 -8.58 -12.71
C GLU A 201 -11.47 -7.35 -11.81
N GLU A 202 -11.26 -6.16 -12.38
CA GLU A 202 -11.01 -4.90 -11.64
C GLU A 202 -12.12 -4.60 -10.61
N LEU A 203 -13.36 -5.01 -10.88
CA LEU A 203 -14.50 -4.80 -9.97
C LEU A 203 -14.35 -5.48 -8.60
N VAL A 204 -13.53 -6.53 -8.50
CA VAL A 204 -13.21 -7.15 -7.20
C VAL A 204 -11.99 -6.51 -6.56
N MET A 205 -11.27 -5.60 -7.21
CA MET A 205 -10.10 -4.97 -6.62
C MET A 205 -10.42 -3.61 -6.01
N SER A 206 -9.63 -3.18 -5.02
CA SER A 206 -9.79 -1.86 -4.40
C SER A 206 -8.47 -1.27 -3.91
N LEU A 207 -8.27 0.01 -4.22
CA LEU A 207 -7.16 0.83 -3.71
C LEU A 207 -7.56 1.71 -2.51
N VAL A 208 -8.81 1.59 -2.03
CA VAL A 208 -9.26 2.36 -0.87
C VAL A 208 -8.35 2.06 0.32
N SER A 209 -7.93 3.12 1.00
CA SER A 209 -7.09 3.05 2.19
C SER A 209 -7.71 3.87 3.31
N PHE A 210 -7.52 3.41 4.54
CA PHE A 210 -7.99 4.08 5.76
C PHE A 210 -6.77 4.58 6.52
N ILE A 211 -6.70 5.88 6.73
CA ILE A 211 -5.60 6.55 7.43
C ILE A 211 -6.05 6.84 8.86
N GLY A 212 -5.30 6.34 9.84
CA GLY A 212 -5.52 6.65 11.24
C GLY A 212 -5.78 5.44 12.14
N PRO A 213 -6.39 5.65 13.33
CA PRO A 213 -6.52 4.60 14.33
C PRO A 213 -7.52 3.53 13.89
N ARG A 214 -7.12 2.27 14.08
CA ARG A 214 -7.95 1.09 13.88
C ARG A 214 -8.85 0.91 15.10
N PRO A 215 -10.19 0.90 14.93
CA PRO A 215 -11.12 0.73 16.03
C PRO A 215 -11.09 -0.70 16.58
N ASN A 216 -11.61 -0.87 17.80
CA ASN A 216 -11.77 -2.19 18.40
C ASN A 216 -12.86 -3.00 17.67
N ILE A 217 -12.49 -4.16 17.14
CA ILE A 217 -13.38 -5.05 16.39
C ILE A 217 -14.50 -5.67 17.24
N LEU A 218 -14.31 -5.75 18.56
CA LEU A 218 -15.26 -6.33 19.50
C LEU A 218 -16.25 -5.30 20.08
N ASP A 219 -15.92 -4.01 19.98
CA ASP A 219 -16.73 -2.92 20.52
C ASP A 219 -17.50 -2.21 19.41
N HIS A 220 -18.64 -2.77 19.04
CA HIS A 220 -19.45 -2.24 17.94
C HIS A 220 -19.99 -0.83 18.21
N GLU A 221 -20.32 -0.49 19.46
CA GLU A 221 -20.87 0.82 19.82
C GLU A 221 -19.79 1.89 19.97
N GLY A 222 -18.62 1.53 20.52
CA GLY A 222 -17.46 2.42 20.55
C GLY A 222 -16.90 2.69 19.16
N ALA A 223 -16.80 1.66 18.32
CA ALA A 223 -16.34 1.79 16.94
C ALA A 223 -17.28 2.64 16.06
N ALA A 224 -18.57 2.72 16.41
CA ALA A 224 -19.56 3.56 15.75
C ALA A 224 -19.35 5.07 15.97
N ASN A 225 -18.49 5.45 16.93
CA ASN A 225 -18.17 6.85 17.22
C ASN A 225 -16.72 7.23 16.87
N ALA A 226 -15.92 6.27 16.41
CA ALA A 226 -14.53 6.50 15.99
C ALA A 226 -14.52 7.06 14.57
N LYS A 227 -14.08 8.31 14.42
CA LYS A 227 -13.90 8.94 13.11
C LYS A 227 -12.75 8.27 12.34
N ARG A 228 -12.85 8.25 11.01
CA ARG A 228 -11.93 7.54 10.12
C ARG A 228 -11.68 8.40 8.90
N LEU A 229 -10.41 8.53 8.50
CA LEU A 229 -10.05 9.21 7.27
C LEU A 229 -9.93 8.17 6.16
N GLU A 230 -10.76 8.29 5.14
CA GLU A 230 -10.73 7.44 3.96
C GLU A 230 -10.12 8.19 2.78
N VAL A 231 -9.30 7.48 2.02
CA VAL A 231 -8.79 7.92 0.73
C VAL A 231 -9.17 6.89 -0.33
N ARG A 232 -9.62 7.36 -1.50
CA ARG A 232 -10.04 6.43 -2.58
C ARG A 232 -8.88 5.67 -3.20
N GLN A 233 -7.67 6.19 -3.01
CA GLN A 233 -6.42 5.58 -3.45
C GLN A 233 -5.28 6.03 -2.53
N PRO A 234 -4.19 5.24 -2.43
CA PRO A 234 -3.10 5.54 -1.49
C PRO A 234 -2.18 6.67 -1.98
N ILE A 235 -2.23 7.07 -3.25
CA ILE A 235 -1.35 8.11 -3.80
C ILE A 235 -2.02 9.47 -3.63
N LEU A 236 -1.41 10.33 -2.81
CA LEU A 236 -1.94 11.64 -2.44
C LEU A 236 -1.31 12.73 -3.30
N THR A 237 -2.12 13.71 -3.72
CA THR A 237 -1.58 14.96 -4.26
C THR A 237 -0.95 15.81 -3.16
N ASN A 238 -0.14 16.80 -3.53
CA ASN A 238 0.46 17.74 -2.57
C ASN A 238 -0.62 18.51 -1.78
N GLY A 239 -1.74 18.84 -2.42
CA GLY A 239 -2.88 19.49 -1.75
C GLY A 239 -3.59 18.54 -0.79
N ASP A 240 -3.78 17.27 -1.17
CA ASP A 240 -4.42 16.27 -0.31
C ASP A 240 -3.59 16.01 0.96
N LEU A 241 -2.26 15.99 0.86
CA LEU A 241 -1.41 15.88 2.05
C LEU A 241 -1.56 17.08 3.00
N GLU A 242 -1.73 18.30 2.48
CA GLU A 242 -1.96 19.47 3.33
C GLU A 242 -3.34 19.45 4.01
N LYS A 243 -4.36 18.86 3.37
CA LYS A 243 -5.63 18.56 4.05
C LYS A 243 -5.40 17.64 5.25
N ILE A 244 -4.58 16.58 5.11
CA ILE A 244 -4.23 15.69 6.22
C ILE A 244 -3.47 16.43 7.32
N ARG A 245 -2.55 17.33 6.98
CA ARG A 245 -1.78 18.12 7.97
C ARG A 245 -2.65 19.09 8.76
N SER A 246 -3.67 19.65 8.12
CA SER A 246 -4.55 20.65 8.72
C SER A 246 -5.82 20.06 9.33
N ILE A 247 -6.00 18.74 9.28
CA ILE A 247 -7.22 18.06 9.71
C ILE A 247 -7.56 18.35 11.18
N GLY A 248 -6.57 18.47 12.06
CA GLY A 248 -6.78 18.79 13.49
C GLY A 248 -7.31 20.18 13.77
N HIS A 249 -7.29 21.08 12.78
CA HIS A 249 -7.96 22.38 12.88
C HIS A 249 -9.45 22.30 12.51
N THR A 250 -9.85 21.24 11.82
CA THR A 250 -11.21 21.08 11.28
C THR A 250 -12.01 20.03 12.05
N GLU A 251 -11.34 18.98 12.53
CA GLU A 251 -11.98 17.79 13.07
C GLU A 251 -11.45 17.46 14.47
N ASP A 252 -12.37 17.40 15.43
CA ASP A 252 -12.05 16.89 16.76
C ASP A 252 -11.56 15.43 16.67
N ARG A 253 -10.43 15.14 17.32
CA ARG A 253 -9.78 13.82 17.45
C ARG A 253 -8.94 13.35 16.26
N PHE A 254 -8.59 14.18 15.29
CA PHE A 254 -7.53 13.86 14.33
C PHE A 254 -6.36 14.82 14.47
N ASP A 255 -5.23 14.31 14.96
CA ASP A 255 -4.03 15.10 15.16
C ASP A 255 -2.87 14.51 14.37
N THR A 256 -2.31 15.33 13.48
CA THR A 256 -1.25 14.95 12.58
C THR A 256 0.10 15.46 13.07
N LYS A 257 1.13 14.60 13.09
CA LYS A 257 2.52 14.99 13.34
C LYS A 257 3.39 14.70 12.13
N THR A 258 4.01 15.74 11.59
CA THR A 258 5.09 15.55 10.59
C THR A 258 6.41 15.28 11.29
N LEU A 259 7.03 14.15 10.96
CA LEU A 259 8.36 13.76 11.40
C LEU A 259 9.32 13.78 10.22
N ASP A 260 10.25 14.73 10.29
CA ASP A 260 11.37 14.82 9.38
C ASP A 260 12.35 13.66 9.60
N PHE A 261 12.66 12.93 8.52
CA PHE A 261 13.64 11.83 8.48
C PHE A 261 14.91 12.18 7.71
N THR A 262 15.23 13.48 7.59
CA THR A 262 16.54 13.96 7.14
C THR A 262 17.45 14.27 8.32
N TYR A 263 18.77 14.20 8.11
CA TYR A 263 19.77 14.45 9.14
C TYR A 263 20.97 15.22 8.60
N ASP A 264 21.74 15.82 9.51
CA ASP A 264 22.88 16.68 9.20
C ASP A 264 23.97 15.94 8.41
N ILE A 265 24.44 16.55 7.33
CA ILE A 265 25.51 16.02 6.47
C ILE A 265 26.80 15.73 7.24
N GLU A 266 27.11 16.49 8.30
CA GLU A 266 28.33 16.30 9.11
C GLU A 266 28.37 14.93 9.79
N ARG A 267 27.22 14.28 9.97
CA ARG A 267 27.13 12.95 10.59
C ARG A 267 27.47 11.81 9.64
N GLY A 268 27.49 12.06 8.33
CA GLY A 268 27.83 11.08 7.30
C GLY A 268 27.03 9.77 7.37
N ALA A 269 27.64 8.66 6.94
CA ALA A 269 27.01 7.34 6.94
C ALA A 269 26.83 6.78 8.37
N GLU A 270 27.82 7.01 9.25
CA GLU A 270 27.83 6.54 10.64
C GLU A 270 26.67 7.10 11.47
N GLY A 271 26.10 8.25 11.08
CA GLY A 271 24.94 8.85 11.76
C GLY A 271 23.60 8.18 11.48
N MET A 272 23.45 7.40 10.39
CA MET A 272 22.16 6.84 9.98
C MET A 272 21.51 5.93 11.03
N PRO A 273 22.24 5.01 11.70
CA PRO A 273 21.66 4.17 12.77
C PRO A 273 21.07 4.98 13.92
N GLU A 274 21.80 5.98 14.44
CA GLU A 274 21.32 6.85 15.52
C GLU A 274 20.06 7.62 15.09
N MET A 275 20.05 8.11 13.84
CA MET A 275 18.93 8.88 13.32
C MET A 275 17.67 8.05 13.08
N LEU A 276 17.81 6.78 12.71
CA LEU A 276 16.70 5.82 12.67
C LEU A 276 16.12 5.57 14.05
N ASP A 277 16.98 5.32 15.05
CA ASP A 277 16.53 5.09 16.43
C ASP A 277 15.81 6.34 16.97
N ARG A 278 16.35 7.55 16.73
CA ARG A 278 15.67 8.81 17.07
C ARG A 278 14.34 9.01 16.34
N LEU A 279 14.24 8.60 15.07
CA LEU A 279 12.98 8.69 14.32
C LEU A 279 11.91 7.79 14.95
N CYS A 280 12.28 6.56 15.30
CA CYS A 280 11.42 5.61 16.01
C CYS A 280 10.97 6.13 17.38
N GLU A 281 11.88 6.72 18.16
CA GLU A 281 11.57 7.35 19.46
C GLU A 281 10.61 8.54 19.31
N ARG A 282 10.84 9.41 18.32
CA ARG A 282 9.95 10.55 18.03
C ARG A 282 8.57 10.08 17.58
N ALA A 283 8.49 9.00 16.80
CA ALA A 283 7.23 8.39 16.42
C ALA A 283 6.49 7.82 17.63
N GLU A 284 7.18 7.07 18.50
CA GLU A 284 6.61 6.54 19.75
C GLU A 284 6.09 7.67 20.65
N ALA A 285 6.89 8.74 20.84
CA ALA A 285 6.51 9.90 21.62
C ALA A 285 5.30 10.63 21.02
N ALA A 286 5.22 10.75 19.69
CA ALA A 286 4.07 11.35 19.02
C ALA A 286 2.80 10.53 19.26
N VAL A 287 2.83 9.20 19.10
CA VAL A 287 1.63 8.38 19.36
C VAL A 287 1.21 8.47 20.82
N LYS A 288 2.14 8.41 21.77
CA LYS A 288 1.85 8.59 23.20
C LYS A 288 1.33 9.98 23.53
N GLY A 289 1.72 10.99 22.74
CA GLY A 289 1.23 12.36 22.84
C GLY A 289 -0.18 12.57 22.28
N GLY A 290 -0.83 11.53 21.75
CA GLY A 290 -2.20 11.59 21.22
C GLY A 290 -2.30 11.85 19.72
N TYR A 291 -1.18 11.96 19.01
CA TYR A 291 -1.19 12.07 17.55
C TYR A 291 -1.57 10.74 16.92
N ASN A 292 -2.53 10.76 16.01
CA ASN A 292 -3.10 9.57 15.38
C ASN A 292 -2.84 9.48 13.87
N ILE A 293 -2.14 10.47 13.30
CA ILE A 293 -1.54 10.38 11.98
C ILE A 293 -0.09 10.84 12.08
N ILE A 294 0.84 10.00 11.62
CA ILE A 294 2.26 10.36 11.46
C ILE A 294 2.56 10.52 9.98
N VAL A 295 3.06 11.70 9.62
CA VAL A 295 3.59 11.98 8.28
C VAL A 295 5.10 11.90 8.35
N LEU A 296 5.71 10.88 7.76
CA LEU A 296 7.16 10.84 7.55
C LEU A 296 7.50 11.73 6.35
N SER A 297 8.44 12.67 6.49
CA SER A 297 8.81 13.62 5.42
C SER A 297 10.32 13.73 5.21
N ASP A 298 10.78 13.70 3.95
CA ASP A 298 12.15 14.05 3.53
C ASP A 298 12.28 15.44 2.89
N ARG A 299 11.24 16.29 2.98
CA ARG A 299 11.22 17.61 2.30
C ARG A 299 12.34 18.57 2.73
N GLN A 300 12.98 18.31 3.86
CA GLN A 300 14.08 19.12 4.38
C GLN A 300 15.43 18.78 3.73
N ILE A 301 15.47 17.86 2.76
CA ILE A 301 16.68 17.56 2.00
C ILE A 301 17.28 18.82 1.37
N GLY A 302 18.60 18.94 1.46
CA GLY A 302 19.36 20.05 0.92
C GLY A 302 20.86 19.82 1.11
N PRO A 303 21.72 20.79 0.73
CA PRO A 303 23.17 20.64 0.80
C PRO A 303 23.71 20.32 2.20
N ASP A 304 22.94 20.65 3.24
CA ASP A 304 23.25 20.45 4.65
C ASP A 304 22.56 19.21 5.26
N ARG A 305 21.66 18.54 4.51
CA ARG A 305 20.78 17.51 5.07
C ARG A 305 20.55 16.32 4.14
N ILE A 306 20.95 15.15 4.61
CA ILE A 306 20.79 13.85 3.93
C ILE A 306 19.44 13.24 4.31
N ALA A 307 18.69 12.72 3.32
CA ALA A 307 17.48 11.96 3.58
C ALA A 307 17.80 10.48 3.85
N ILE A 308 17.24 9.90 4.92
CA ILE A 308 17.23 8.45 5.09
C ILE A 308 16.39 7.84 3.97
N PRO A 309 16.78 6.70 3.36
CA PRO A 309 15.96 6.04 2.34
C PRO A 309 14.52 5.85 2.82
N ALA A 310 13.54 6.31 2.04
CA ALA A 310 12.16 6.42 2.50
C ALA A 310 11.57 5.06 2.91
N LEU A 311 11.95 4.00 2.20
CA LEU A 311 11.58 2.63 2.53
C LEU A 311 12.09 2.20 3.91
N LEU A 312 13.35 2.51 4.22
CA LEU A 312 13.98 2.18 5.50
C LEU A 312 13.34 2.96 6.66
N ALA A 313 13.12 4.26 6.48
CA ALA A 313 12.45 5.10 7.46
C ALA A 313 11.02 4.60 7.76
N THR A 314 10.27 4.24 6.71
CA THR A 314 8.91 3.71 6.83
C THR A 314 8.89 2.39 7.58
N ALA A 315 9.72 1.43 7.17
CA ALA A 315 9.77 0.09 7.76
C ALA A 315 10.25 0.14 9.22
N ALA A 316 11.27 0.95 9.52
CA ALA A 316 11.77 1.14 10.88
C ALA A 316 10.67 1.64 11.83
N VAL A 317 9.95 2.69 11.46
CA VAL A 317 8.85 3.24 12.26
C VAL A 317 7.69 2.25 12.36
N HIS A 318 7.32 1.60 11.25
CA HIS A 318 6.25 0.61 11.21
C HIS A 318 6.51 -0.55 12.20
N HIS A 319 7.67 -1.19 12.09
CA HIS A 319 8.04 -2.32 12.95
C HIS A 319 8.27 -1.90 14.40
N HIS A 320 8.86 -0.73 14.66
CA HIS A 320 9.01 -0.21 16.02
C HIS A 320 7.66 -0.02 16.70
N LEU A 321 6.70 0.63 16.03
CA LEU A 321 5.36 0.84 16.56
C LEU A 321 4.59 -0.48 16.76
N ILE A 322 4.82 -1.50 15.92
CA ILE A 322 4.26 -2.84 16.13
C ILE A 322 4.83 -3.45 17.43
N ARG A 323 6.15 -3.44 17.60
CA ARG A 323 6.82 -4.00 18.80
C ARG A 323 6.38 -3.30 20.10
N LYS A 324 6.00 -2.01 20.00
CA LYS A 324 5.46 -1.23 21.12
C LYS A 324 3.94 -1.38 21.31
N GLY A 325 3.23 -2.08 20.42
CA GLY A 325 1.76 -2.21 20.47
C GLY A 325 1.02 -0.93 20.11
N LEU A 326 1.66 0.01 19.42
CA LEU A 326 1.13 1.34 19.09
C LEU A 326 0.68 1.49 17.63
N ARG A 327 1.04 0.56 16.73
CA ARG A 327 0.77 0.71 15.28
C ARG A 327 -0.72 0.78 14.92
N THR A 328 -1.60 0.14 15.69
CA THR A 328 -3.06 0.22 15.48
C THR A 328 -3.65 1.56 15.89
N SER A 329 -2.93 2.38 16.66
CA SER A 329 -3.42 3.67 17.16
C SER A 329 -3.10 4.84 16.23
N VAL A 330 -2.34 4.61 15.15
CA VAL A 330 -1.83 5.67 14.28
C VAL A 330 -1.82 5.23 12.83
N GLY A 331 -2.16 6.17 11.94
CA GLY A 331 -1.92 6.02 10.51
C GLY A 331 -0.54 6.51 10.10
N LEU A 332 0.03 5.88 9.07
CA LEU A 332 1.37 6.21 8.58
C LEU A 332 1.32 6.70 7.14
N VAL A 333 1.64 7.98 6.93
CA VAL A 333 1.68 8.63 5.62
C VAL A 333 3.13 8.97 5.28
N VAL A 334 3.56 8.69 4.05
CA VAL A 334 4.93 8.94 3.61
C VAL A 334 4.94 10.04 2.56
N GLU A 335 5.54 11.17 2.88
CA GLU A 335 5.86 12.24 1.94
C GLU A 335 7.33 12.10 1.56
N SER A 336 7.58 11.70 0.30
CA SER A 336 8.94 11.41 -0.14
C SER A 336 9.23 11.89 -1.56
N GLY A 337 10.47 12.34 -1.76
CA GLY A 337 11.02 12.61 -3.08
C GLY A 337 11.57 11.39 -3.81
N GLU A 338 11.75 10.24 -3.14
CA GLU A 338 12.34 9.03 -3.71
C GLU A 338 11.41 8.18 -4.63
N PRO A 339 10.12 7.94 -4.28
CA PRO A 339 9.27 7.02 -5.01
C PRO A 339 8.81 7.61 -6.36
N ARG A 340 9.01 6.84 -7.43
CA ARG A 340 8.67 7.21 -8.81
C ARG A 340 8.25 6.03 -9.69
N GLU A 341 8.71 4.82 -9.33
CA GLU A 341 8.31 3.58 -9.98
C GLU A 341 7.19 2.87 -9.20
N ILE A 342 6.35 2.10 -9.90
CA ILE A 342 5.28 1.29 -9.30
C ILE A 342 5.82 0.41 -8.17
N HIS A 343 7.01 -0.17 -8.36
CA HIS A 343 7.63 -1.01 -7.36
C HIS A 343 7.98 -0.27 -6.07
N HIS A 344 8.39 1.01 -6.15
CA HIS A 344 8.70 1.83 -4.98
C HIS A 344 7.45 2.02 -4.12
N PHE A 345 6.32 2.36 -4.75
CA PHE A 345 5.02 2.49 -4.07
C PHE A 345 4.57 1.18 -3.43
N CYS A 346 4.74 0.05 -4.13
CA CYS A 346 4.38 -1.26 -3.59
C CYS A 346 5.24 -1.64 -2.38
N CYS A 347 6.55 -1.34 -2.40
CA CYS A 347 7.41 -1.58 -1.23
C CYS A 347 6.98 -0.72 -0.04
N LEU A 348 6.79 0.59 -0.24
CA LEU A 348 6.32 1.48 0.84
C LEU A 348 5.00 0.99 1.45
N ALA A 349 4.05 0.57 0.60
CA ALA A 349 2.80 -0.04 1.05
C ALA A 349 3.03 -1.34 1.83
N GLY A 350 3.82 -2.26 1.28
CA GLY A 350 4.10 -3.56 1.89
C GLY A 350 4.82 -3.48 3.23
N TYR A 351 5.52 -2.38 3.51
CA TYR A 351 6.16 -2.08 4.79
C TYR A 351 5.42 -1.03 5.62
N GLY A 352 4.15 -0.76 5.28
CA GLY A 352 3.17 -0.18 6.20
C GLY A 352 2.80 1.28 5.99
N ALA A 353 3.15 1.88 4.85
CA ALA A 353 2.59 3.17 4.42
C ALA A 353 1.12 2.99 4.00
N GLU A 354 0.21 3.71 4.63
CA GLU A 354 -1.23 3.70 4.28
C GLU A 354 -1.52 4.67 3.13
N ALA A 355 -0.71 5.72 3.00
CA ALA A 355 -0.76 6.67 1.91
C ALA A 355 0.62 7.25 1.62
N ILE A 356 0.84 7.65 0.37
CA ILE A 356 2.15 8.08 -0.14
C ILE A 356 1.95 9.36 -0.98
N ASN A 357 2.71 10.39 -0.68
CA ASN A 357 2.79 11.62 -1.47
C ASN A 357 4.16 11.71 -2.17
N PRO A 358 4.27 11.37 -3.47
CA PRO A 358 5.51 11.45 -4.22
C PRO A 358 5.72 12.88 -4.77
N TYR A 359 5.95 13.86 -3.88
CA TYR A 359 5.95 15.28 -4.26
C TYR A 359 6.93 15.58 -5.39
N LEU A 360 8.14 15.01 -5.35
CA LEU A 360 9.18 15.29 -6.33
C LEU A 360 8.86 14.70 -7.71
N ALA A 361 8.15 13.57 -7.76
CA ALA A 361 7.67 13.02 -9.01
C ALA A 361 6.67 13.97 -9.68
N PHE A 362 5.77 14.57 -8.91
CA PHE A 362 4.83 15.58 -9.44
C PHE A 362 5.56 16.82 -9.95
N ASP A 363 6.49 17.37 -9.16
CA ASP A 363 7.25 18.56 -9.56
C ASP A 363 8.07 18.30 -10.84
N THR A 364 8.65 17.10 -10.94
CA THR A 364 9.39 16.65 -12.14
C THR A 364 8.50 16.61 -13.37
N LEU A 365 7.29 16.05 -13.26
CA LEU A 365 6.36 15.97 -14.39
C LEU A 365 5.82 17.35 -14.79
N THR A 366 5.54 18.21 -13.81
CA THR A 366 5.12 19.59 -14.08
C THR A 366 6.22 20.37 -14.80
N ASP A 367 7.48 20.23 -14.37
CA ASP A 367 8.63 20.85 -15.03
C ASP A 367 8.84 20.32 -16.47
N MET A 368 8.76 19.01 -16.68
CA MET A 368 8.83 18.40 -18.02
C MET A 368 7.75 18.95 -18.96
N HIS A 369 6.54 19.20 -18.45
CA HIS A 369 5.48 19.84 -19.23
C HIS A 369 5.76 21.30 -19.54
N MET A 370 6.26 22.07 -18.57
CA MET A 370 6.66 23.46 -18.81
C MET A 370 7.77 23.56 -19.87
N ARG A 371 8.65 22.56 -19.96
CA ARG A 371 9.68 22.43 -20.99
C ARG A 371 9.17 21.89 -22.34
N GLY A 372 7.89 21.55 -22.44
CA GLY A 372 7.28 21.08 -23.69
C GLY A 372 7.64 19.64 -24.07
N GLU A 373 7.99 18.78 -23.11
CA GLU A 373 8.40 17.40 -23.36
C GLU A 373 7.23 16.42 -23.57
N PHE A 374 5.99 16.88 -23.34
CA PHE A 374 4.78 16.09 -23.55
C PHE A 374 4.06 16.45 -24.85
N PRO A 375 3.26 15.51 -25.41
CA PRO A 375 2.34 15.83 -26.50
C PRO A 375 1.39 16.98 -26.15
N LYS A 376 0.96 17.75 -27.16
CA LYS A 376 0.14 18.96 -26.96
C LYS A 376 -1.24 18.66 -26.35
N GLU A 377 -1.68 17.42 -26.42
CA GLU A 377 -2.95 16.94 -25.88
C GLU A 377 -2.91 16.67 -24.36
N VAL A 378 -1.73 16.69 -23.75
CA VAL A 378 -1.57 16.51 -22.31
C VAL A 378 -1.66 17.88 -21.63
N ASP A 379 -2.79 18.17 -21.01
CA ASP A 379 -2.98 19.41 -20.26
C ASP A 379 -2.25 19.38 -18.90
N SER A 380 -1.74 20.54 -18.47
CA SER A 380 -1.03 20.70 -17.19
C SER A 380 -1.82 20.20 -15.97
N SER A 381 -3.15 20.36 -15.99
CA SER A 381 -4.02 19.93 -14.88
C SER A 381 -4.25 18.42 -14.83
N GLU A 382 -4.02 17.72 -15.95
CA GLU A 382 -4.26 16.28 -16.06
C GLU A 382 -3.03 15.42 -15.77
N ILE A 383 -1.82 15.99 -15.83
CA ILE A 383 -0.55 15.24 -15.68
C ILE A 383 -0.52 14.45 -14.39
N VAL A 384 -0.78 15.14 -13.26
CA VAL A 384 -0.76 14.53 -11.93
C VAL A 384 -1.84 13.44 -11.84
N TYR A 385 -3.04 13.71 -12.37
CA TYR A 385 -4.13 12.75 -12.39
C TYR A 385 -3.80 11.50 -13.23
N ARG A 386 -3.24 11.66 -14.43
CA ARG A 386 -2.83 10.56 -15.31
C ARG A 386 -1.71 9.74 -14.68
N TYR A 387 -0.72 10.39 -14.08
CA TYR A 387 0.36 9.70 -13.36
C TYR A 387 -0.17 8.89 -12.17
N ILE A 388 -1.00 9.50 -11.32
CA ILE A 388 -1.65 8.82 -10.20
C ILE A 388 -2.47 7.60 -10.68
N LYS A 389 -3.24 7.77 -11.76
CA LYS A 389 -3.99 6.67 -12.38
C LYS A 389 -3.09 5.55 -12.88
N ALA A 390 -1.95 5.87 -13.50
CA ALA A 390 -0.98 4.88 -13.96
C ALA A 390 -0.38 4.08 -12.78
N VAL A 391 0.02 4.79 -11.71
CA VAL A 391 0.53 4.17 -10.50
C VAL A 391 -0.53 3.27 -9.85
N GLY A 392 -1.79 3.74 -9.74
CA GLY A 392 -2.89 2.95 -9.20
C GLY A 392 -3.11 1.63 -9.97
N LYS A 393 -3.15 1.69 -11.31
CA LYS A 393 -3.21 0.48 -12.15
C LYS A 393 -2.00 -0.43 -11.95
N GLY A 394 -0.82 0.15 -11.80
CA GLY A 394 0.41 -0.57 -11.49
C GLY A 394 0.34 -1.32 -10.16
N ILE A 395 -0.18 -0.68 -9.11
CA ILE A 395 -0.36 -1.30 -7.79
C ILE A 395 -1.35 -2.46 -7.86
N LEU A 396 -2.50 -2.26 -8.53
CA LEU A 396 -3.48 -3.33 -8.78
C LEU A 396 -2.82 -4.53 -9.48
N LYS A 397 -2.01 -4.28 -10.51
CA LYS A 397 -1.26 -5.34 -11.20
C LYS A 397 -0.31 -6.09 -10.27
N VAL A 398 0.43 -5.39 -9.40
CA VAL A 398 1.38 -6.05 -8.48
C VAL A 398 0.64 -6.88 -7.43
N MET A 399 -0.44 -6.34 -6.84
CA MET A 399 -1.28 -7.07 -5.89
C MET A 399 -1.89 -8.33 -6.51
N SER A 400 -2.35 -8.23 -7.76
CA SER A 400 -3.02 -9.32 -8.46
C SER A 400 -2.10 -10.51 -8.71
N LYS A 401 -0.77 -10.31 -8.78
CA LYS A 401 0.22 -11.40 -8.91
C LYS A 401 0.16 -12.41 -7.76
N MET A 402 -0.22 -11.98 -6.56
CA MET A 402 -0.42 -12.86 -5.40
C MET A 402 -1.91 -13.21 -5.18
N GLY A 403 -2.80 -12.72 -6.04
CA GLY A 403 -4.25 -12.87 -5.86
C GLY A 403 -4.82 -12.02 -4.73
N ILE A 404 -4.15 -10.93 -4.36
CA ILE A 404 -4.62 -9.98 -3.35
C ILE A 404 -5.51 -8.95 -4.03
N SER A 405 -6.68 -8.70 -3.44
CA SER A 405 -7.70 -7.84 -4.06
C SER A 405 -7.76 -6.44 -3.46
N THR A 406 -7.32 -6.24 -2.21
CA THR A 406 -7.43 -4.93 -1.54
C THR A 406 -6.10 -4.39 -1.07
N TYR A 407 -5.90 -3.07 -1.23
CA TYR A 407 -4.70 -2.38 -0.76
C TYR A 407 -4.55 -2.50 0.76
N GLN A 408 -5.66 -2.48 1.50
CA GLN A 408 -5.68 -2.64 2.95
C GLN A 408 -5.05 -3.98 3.41
N SER A 409 -5.32 -5.08 2.70
CA SER A 409 -4.69 -6.39 2.97
C SER A 409 -3.25 -6.45 2.49
N TYR A 410 -2.87 -5.66 1.47
CA TYR A 410 -1.50 -5.59 0.95
C TYR A 410 -0.58 -4.76 1.87
N CYS A 411 -1.14 -3.72 2.49
CA CYS A 411 -0.41 -2.81 3.38
C CYS A 411 0.13 -3.55 4.61
N GLY A 412 1.47 -3.56 4.76
CA GLY A 412 2.14 -4.27 5.85
C GLY A 412 2.28 -5.79 5.66
N ALA A 413 1.82 -6.36 4.54
CA ALA A 413 1.86 -7.81 4.31
C ALA A 413 3.22 -8.34 3.85
N GLN A 414 4.17 -7.47 3.49
CA GLN A 414 5.53 -7.84 3.06
C GLN A 414 5.57 -8.90 1.96
N ILE A 415 4.89 -8.65 0.83
CA ILE A 415 4.83 -9.57 -0.32
C ILE A 415 6.11 -9.46 -1.17
N PHE A 416 7.26 -9.61 -0.52
CA PHE A 416 8.59 -9.46 -1.10
C PHE A 416 9.58 -10.44 -0.51
N ASP A 417 10.55 -10.84 -1.34
CA ASP A 417 11.77 -11.50 -0.91
C ASP A 417 12.94 -10.54 -1.07
N ALA A 418 13.81 -10.45 -0.07
CA ALA A 418 15.04 -9.67 -0.12
C ALA A 418 16.16 -10.50 -0.75
N ILE A 419 16.91 -9.90 -1.67
CA ILE A 419 18.10 -10.50 -2.29
C ILE A 419 19.29 -9.57 -2.09
N GLY A 420 20.32 -10.06 -1.41
CA GLY A 420 21.56 -9.32 -1.17
C GLY A 420 21.48 -8.34 0.00
N LEU A 421 20.55 -8.55 0.95
CA LEU A 421 20.49 -7.83 2.22
C LEU A 421 20.91 -8.76 3.37
N SER A 422 21.74 -8.25 4.28
CA SER A 422 22.15 -8.98 5.48
C SER A 422 20.96 -9.33 6.38
N SER A 423 21.00 -10.51 7.01
CA SER A 423 19.96 -10.96 7.94
C SER A 423 19.78 -9.98 9.11
N GLY A 424 20.87 -9.40 9.62
CA GLY A 424 20.80 -8.41 10.71
C GLY A 424 20.01 -7.14 10.35
N LEU A 425 20.13 -6.65 9.11
CA LEU A 425 19.33 -5.52 8.63
C LEU A 425 17.84 -5.90 8.55
N VAL A 426 17.55 -7.07 7.95
CA VAL A 426 16.19 -7.57 7.75
C VAL A 426 15.50 -7.83 9.09
N GLU A 427 16.14 -8.51 10.03
CA GLU A 427 15.60 -8.78 11.36
C GLU A 427 15.29 -7.50 12.16
N LYS A 428 16.09 -6.44 11.98
CA LYS A 428 15.89 -5.17 12.68
C LYS A 428 14.76 -4.35 12.03
N TYR A 429 14.78 -4.15 10.71
CA TYR A 429 13.92 -3.16 10.04
C TYR A 429 12.85 -3.74 9.12
N PHE A 430 12.98 -4.97 8.64
CA PHE A 430 12.07 -5.62 7.68
C PHE A 430 11.63 -7.01 8.20
N PHE A 431 11.35 -7.09 9.50
CA PHE A 431 11.17 -8.36 10.20
C PHE A 431 10.05 -9.19 9.55
N GLY A 432 10.38 -10.44 9.19
CA GLY A 432 9.47 -11.38 8.51
C GLY A 432 9.75 -11.56 7.03
N THR A 433 10.52 -10.66 6.41
CA THR A 433 10.93 -10.78 5.00
C THR A 433 11.99 -11.88 4.83
N ALA A 434 11.83 -12.74 3.82
CA ALA A 434 12.82 -13.77 3.52
C ALA A 434 14.08 -13.15 2.91
N SER A 435 15.26 -13.54 3.40
CA SER A 435 16.55 -13.19 2.79
C SER A 435 17.44 -14.44 2.75
N ASN A 436 17.45 -15.12 1.61
CA ASN A 436 18.23 -16.36 1.43
C ASN A 436 19.68 -16.09 0.98
N ILE A 437 19.93 -14.91 0.40
CA ILE A 437 21.23 -14.49 -0.08
C ILE A 437 21.60 -13.24 0.71
N GLU A 438 22.54 -13.40 1.64
CA GLU A 438 23.06 -12.29 2.44
C GLU A 438 23.89 -11.32 1.58
N GLY A 439 24.10 -10.12 2.10
CA GLY A 439 24.89 -9.10 1.44
C GLY A 439 24.94 -7.81 2.26
N VAL A 440 24.49 -6.73 1.63
CA VAL A 440 24.57 -5.35 2.08
C VAL A 440 23.87 -5.15 3.43
N GLY A 441 24.54 -4.47 4.36
CA GLY A 441 24.01 -4.06 5.65
C GLY A 441 23.60 -2.60 5.69
N LEU A 442 23.36 -2.10 6.89
CA LEU A 442 22.98 -0.70 7.10
C LEU A 442 24.12 0.27 6.74
N GLU A 443 25.37 -0.13 6.99
CA GLU A 443 26.55 0.68 6.74
C GLU A 443 26.71 0.98 5.25
N GLU A 444 26.62 -0.05 4.40
CA GLU A 444 26.74 0.10 2.95
C GLU A 444 25.57 0.90 2.36
N ILE A 445 24.33 0.67 2.83
CA ILE A 445 23.17 1.48 2.41
C ILE A 445 23.37 2.95 2.79
N ALA A 446 23.89 3.21 4.00
CA ALA A 446 24.17 4.57 4.45
C ALA A 446 25.26 5.22 3.60
N GLN A 447 26.33 4.48 3.28
CA GLN A 447 27.42 4.96 2.44
C GLN A 447 26.95 5.26 1.00
N GLU A 448 26.13 4.40 0.42
CA GLU A 448 25.54 4.62 -0.90
C GLU A 448 24.63 5.86 -0.92
N THR A 449 23.86 6.07 0.15
CA THR A 449 22.97 7.24 0.31
C THR A 449 23.79 8.53 0.39
N VAL A 450 24.82 8.56 1.23
CA VAL A 450 25.71 9.70 1.43
C VAL A 450 26.50 10.01 0.16
N SER A 451 27.00 8.98 -0.53
CA SER A 451 27.72 9.13 -1.81
C SER A 451 26.84 9.78 -2.88
N ARG A 452 25.59 9.31 -3.02
CA ARG A 452 24.61 9.89 -3.95
C ARG A 452 24.29 11.34 -3.61
N HIS A 453 24.14 11.65 -2.33
CA HIS A 453 23.91 13.01 -1.85
C HIS A 453 25.09 13.94 -2.17
N HIS A 454 26.33 13.51 -1.89
CA HIS A 454 27.52 14.29 -2.23
C HIS A 454 27.69 14.51 -3.73
N ALA A 455 27.33 13.53 -4.56
CA ALA A 455 27.34 13.70 -6.01
C ALA A 455 26.34 14.78 -6.46
N ALA A 456 25.13 14.76 -5.90
CA ALA A 456 24.07 15.71 -6.24
C ALA A 456 24.39 17.16 -5.86
N PHE A 457 25.04 17.38 -4.71
CA PHE A 457 25.48 18.70 -4.25
C PHE A 457 26.95 19.00 -4.58
N GLY A 458 27.56 18.18 -5.43
CA GLY A 458 28.95 18.27 -5.83
C GLY A 458 29.22 19.35 -6.87
N LYS A 459 30.47 19.42 -7.32
CA LYS A 459 30.92 20.34 -8.38
C LYS A 459 31.11 19.63 -9.73
N ASP A 460 30.47 18.48 -9.93
CA ASP A 460 30.59 17.74 -11.18
C ASP A 460 29.96 18.57 -12.32
N PRO A 461 30.73 18.95 -13.36
CA PRO A 461 30.23 19.78 -14.44
C PRO A 461 29.16 19.12 -15.30
N VAL A 462 29.11 17.78 -15.35
CA VAL A 462 28.09 17.02 -16.11
C VAL A 462 26.77 17.04 -15.36
N LEU A 463 26.82 16.74 -14.06
CA LEU A 463 25.64 16.75 -13.18
C LEU A 463 25.14 18.16 -12.89
N ALA A 464 25.97 19.20 -13.07
CA ALA A 464 25.54 20.59 -12.89
C ALA A 464 24.35 21.03 -13.77
N SER A 465 24.07 20.33 -14.88
CA SER A 465 23.00 20.71 -15.81
C SER A 465 22.10 19.58 -16.27
N THR A 466 22.43 18.32 -15.95
CA THR A 466 21.69 17.15 -16.42
C THR A 466 21.61 16.05 -15.36
N LEU A 467 20.54 15.25 -15.42
CA LEU A 467 20.47 14.00 -14.64
C LEU A 467 21.46 12.99 -15.21
N ASP A 468 21.94 12.07 -14.35
CA ASP A 468 22.65 10.89 -14.84
C ASP A 468 21.80 10.20 -15.92
N ILE A 469 22.46 9.71 -16.96
CA ILE A 469 21.78 9.12 -18.11
C ILE A 469 21.05 7.84 -17.69
N GLY A 470 21.62 7.08 -16.76
CA GLY A 470 21.12 5.79 -16.32
C GLY A 470 21.89 4.62 -16.94
N GLY A 471 21.19 3.62 -17.44
CA GLY A 471 21.75 2.36 -17.95
C GLY A 471 21.16 1.11 -17.30
N GLU A 472 20.00 1.23 -16.66
CA GLU A 472 19.29 0.10 -16.05
C GLU A 472 18.36 -0.58 -17.06
N TYR A 473 17.74 0.22 -17.93
CA TYR A 473 16.72 -0.26 -18.88
C TYR A 473 17.27 -0.47 -20.29
N ALA A 474 18.35 0.21 -20.65
CA ALA A 474 19.01 0.06 -21.94
C ALA A 474 20.54 0.15 -21.79
N TYR A 475 21.27 -0.73 -22.47
CA TYR A 475 22.73 -0.65 -22.54
C TYR A 475 23.16 0.67 -23.20
N ARG A 476 24.14 1.35 -22.59
CA ARG A 476 24.72 2.59 -23.08
C ARG A 476 26.22 2.38 -23.31
N MET A 477 26.72 2.85 -24.45
CA MET A 477 28.14 2.83 -24.82
C MET A 477 28.83 4.12 -24.44
#